data_AF-A0A6N2L8F2-F1
#
_entry.id   AF-A0A6N2L8F2-F1
#
_cell.length_a   1.000
_cell.length_b   1.000
_cell.length_c   1.000
_cell.angle_alpha   90.00
_cell.angle_beta   90.00
_cell.angle_gamma   90.00
#
_symmetry.space_group_name_H-M   'P 1'
#
loop_
_entity.id
_entity.type
_entity.pdbx_description
1 polymer ?
#
loop_
_entity_poly.entity_id
_entity_poly.type
_entity_poly.pdbx_seq_one_letter_code
_entity_poly.pdbx_strand_id
1 'polypeptide(L)'
;MGSPGLINRNNGHHQQQRLGITEPISLGGPTDYDVTKTRELEKFLQDAGLYESQEEAVSREEVLGRLDQIVKNWVKVISRAKGLNEQLVQEANAKIFTFGSYRLGVHGPGADIDTLCVGPRHATREEDFFGELYRMLSEMPEVTELRPVPDAHVPVMNFKFKGVSIDLLYAKLSLWVIPEMFHKTRYCKIQMNRLFEVSMVAELLTRFYNFRTTLRCMRFWAKRRGVYSNVSGFLGGINWALLVARICQLFPNALPNMLGVHSVALAKCIFYRRRILGLPVWDPRRNPKDRYHLMPIITPAYPSMNSSYNVSSSTLHIMTEEFQRGNEICEAMEASKAEWDTLFEPFSFFEAYKNYLQIDISADNEDDLRQWKGWIERHTYNMLQCHPHPGDFSDKSRPLHCSYFMGLQRKQGVPVNEGEQFDIRITVEEFKNSVNLYTLWKPGMEIRVTHVKKRNIPIFGVRPCRPLKATWDSKRNSEAKVANNSSADKLSEGKGVPDGSDEGKKRKQIDDDTEIT
;
A
#
# COMPACT_ATOMS: atom_id res chain seq x y z
N MET A 1 -22.06 -9.90 73.01
CA MET A 1 -23.07 -9.82 71.93
C MET A 1 -22.40 -9.06 70.78
N GLY A 2 -21.69 -9.67 69.82
CA GLY A 2 -22.09 -10.74 68.88
C GLY A 2 -23.17 -10.15 67.97
N SER A 3 -22.92 -9.58 66.79
CA SER A 3 -22.39 -10.14 65.52
C SER A 3 -22.70 -9.08 64.41
N PRO A 4 -22.40 -9.28 63.11
CA PRO A 4 -21.21 -9.81 62.44
C PRO A 4 -20.72 -8.90 61.28
N GLY A 5 -19.61 -9.28 60.66
CA GLY A 5 -18.87 -8.47 59.68
C GLY A 5 -19.48 -8.36 58.28
N LEU A 6 -19.08 -7.30 57.59
CA LEU A 6 -19.28 -7.11 56.17
C LEU A 6 -17.99 -7.45 55.42
N ILE A 7 -18.15 -8.44 54.56
CA ILE A 7 -17.14 -9.08 53.72
C ILE A 7 -16.58 -8.07 52.72
N ASN A 8 -15.26 -7.90 52.75
CA ASN A 8 -14.51 -7.15 51.75
C ASN A 8 -14.53 -7.93 50.42
N ARG A 9 -15.48 -7.61 49.52
CA ARG A 9 -15.44 -8.08 48.14
C ARG A 9 -14.37 -7.30 47.38
N ASN A 10 -13.17 -7.89 47.31
CA ASN A 10 -12.17 -7.58 46.30
C ASN A 10 -12.76 -7.80 44.90
N ASN A 11 -13.33 -6.77 44.28
CA ASN A 11 -13.48 -6.73 42.84
C ASN A 11 -12.23 -6.09 42.25
N GLY A 12 -11.26 -6.95 41.91
CA GLY A 12 -10.15 -6.58 41.05
C GLY A 12 -10.68 -6.18 39.67
N HIS A 13 -10.91 -4.88 39.45
CA HIS A 13 -11.01 -4.34 38.11
C HIS A 13 -9.64 -4.46 37.45
N HIS A 14 -9.43 -5.52 36.68
CA HIS A 14 -8.51 -5.45 35.55
C HIS A 14 -9.05 -4.36 34.63
N GLN A 15 -8.51 -3.14 34.76
CA GLN A 15 -8.65 -2.12 33.73
C GLN A 15 -8.10 -2.71 32.44
N GLN A 16 -8.96 -3.23 31.57
CA GLN A 16 -8.58 -3.64 30.23
C GLN A 16 -7.93 -2.43 29.57
N GLN A 17 -6.66 -2.60 29.22
CA GLN A 17 -5.84 -1.56 28.62
C GLN A 17 -6.48 -1.16 27.28
N ARG A 18 -6.99 0.07 27.18
CA ARG A 18 -7.69 0.54 25.97
C ARG A 18 -6.72 0.64 24.80
N LEU A 19 -6.88 -0.25 23.81
CA LEU A 19 -6.06 -0.31 22.60
C LEU A 19 -6.67 0.59 21.51
N GLY A 20 -6.58 1.91 21.67
CA GLY A 20 -7.06 2.85 20.65
C GLY A 20 -7.85 4.03 21.20
N ILE A 21 -8.41 4.82 20.29
CA ILE A 21 -9.17 6.04 20.63
C ILE A 21 -10.66 5.81 20.86
N THR A 22 -11.20 4.67 20.43
CA THR A 22 -12.61 4.26 20.62
C THR A 22 -12.67 2.90 21.30
N GLU A 23 -13.86 2.55 21.80
CA GLU A 23 -14.13 1.17 22.24
C GLU A 23 -14.08 0.18 21.06
N PRO A 24 -13.77 -1.10 21.32
CA PRO A 24 -13.91 -2.19 20.35
C PRO A 24 -15.35 -2.30 19.82
N ILE A 25 -15.51 -2.69 18.55
CA ILE A 25 -16.83 -2.97 17.95
C ILE A 25 -17.35 -4.32 18.43
N SER A 26 -16.46 -5.32 18.52
CA SER A 26 -16.82 -6.65 19.00
C SER A 26 -15.68 -7.26 19.80
N LEU A 27 -16.04 -7.91 20.92
CA LEU A 27 -15.15 -8.73 21.73
C LEU A 27 -15.37 -10.23 21.49
N GLY A 28 -16.20 -10.60 20.50
CA GLY A 28 -16.46 -12.00 20.15
C GLY A 28 -15.18 -12.74 19.80
N GLY A 29 -15.03 -13.95 20.36
CA GLY A 29 -13.96 -14.87 20.00
C GLY A 29 -14.25 -15.60 18.68
N PRO A 30 -13.24 -16.25 18.08
CA PRO A 30 -13.42 -17.03 16.86
C PRO A 30 -14.22 -18.30 17.12
N THR A 31 -14.97 -18.74 16.11
CA THR A 31 -15.59 -20.06 16.05
C THR A 31 -14.61 -21.11 15.49
N ASP A 32 -14.95 -22.41 15.57
CA ASP A 32 -14.14 -23.47 14.95
C ASP A 32 -14.07 -23.35 13.43
N TYR A 33 -15.13 -22.81 12.81
CA TYR A 33 -15.14 -22.43 11.40
C TYR A 33 -14.07 -21.37 11.11
N ASP A 34 -13.96 -20.35 11.95
CA ASP A 34 -12.96 -19.27 11.79
C ASP A 34 -11.53 -19.76 11.93
N VAL A 35 -11.29 -20.68 12.87
CA VAL A 35 -9.98 -21.33 13.04
C VAL A 35 -9.61 -22.11 11.78
N THR A 36 -10.55 -22.86 11.21
CA THR A 36 -10.34 -23.64 10.00
C THR A 36 -10.02 -22.74 8.81
N LYS A 37 -10.84 -21.70 8.59
CA LYS A 37 -10.62 -20.71 7.51
C LYS A 37 -9.33 -19.91 7.67
N THR A 38 -8.91 -19.64 8.91
CA THR A 38 -7.60 -19.01 9.17
C THR A 38 -6.45 -19.90 8.74
N ARG A 39 -6.51 -21.21 9.00
CA ARG A 39 -5.46 -22.16 8.57
C ARG A 39 -5.41 -22.28 7.05
N GLU A 40 -6.56 -22.29 6.38
CA GLU A 40 -6.63 -22.26 4.91
C GLU A 40 -5.98 -20.99 4.33
N LEU A 41 -6.26 -19.83 4.93
CA LEU A 41 -5.63 -18.56 4.54
C LEU A 41 -4.11 -18.60 4.74
N GLU A 42 -3.63 -19.06 5.91
CA GLU A 42 -2.19 -19.15 6.19
C GLU A 42 -1.47 -20.05 5.20
N LYS A 43 -2.06 -21.21 4.88
CA LYS A 43 -1.53 -22.11 3.85
C LYS A 43 -1.49 -21.44 2.48
N PHE A 44 -2.56 -20.77 2.09
CA PHE A 44 -2.61 -20.03 0.82
C PHE A 44 -1.50 -18.96 0.73
N LEU A 45 -1.28 -18.20 1.81
CA LEU A 45 -0.24 -17.18 1.85
C LEU A 45 1.18 -17.77 1.81
N GLN A 46 1.38 -18.96 2.38
CA GLN A 46 2.63 -19.73 2.28
C GLN A 46 2.86 -20.21 0.85
N ASP A 47 1.85 -20.82 0.23
CA ASP A 47 1.90 -21.33 -1.15
C ASP A 47 2.12 -20.19 -2.16
N ALA A 48 1.65 -18.98 -1.84
CA ALA A 48 1.92 -17.76 -2.61
C ALA A 48 3.35 -17.19 -2.45
N GLY A 49 4.21 -17.84 -1.66
CA GLY A 49 5.62 -17.45 -1.46
C GLY A 49 5.81 -16.17 -0.64
N LEU A 50 4.87 -15.85 0.26
CA LEU A 50 4.90 -14.60 1.05
C LEU A 50 5.71 -14.72 2.35
N TYR A 51 6.22 -15.90 2.67
CA TYR A 51 7.03 -16.16 3.85
C TYR A 51 8.48 -16.42 3.40
N GLU A 52 9.42 -15.76 4.08
CA GLU A 52 10.85 -16.07 3.90
C GLU A 52 11.17 -17.45 4.46
N SER A 53 12.26 -18.04 3.96
CA SER A 53 12.76 -19.31 4.51
C SER A 53 13.48 -19.07 5.84
N GLN A 54 13.66 -20.14 6.62
CA GLN A 54 14.38 -20.05 7.89
C GLN A 54 15.85 -19.68 7.67
N GLU A 55 16.46 -20.14 6.57
CA GLU A 55 17.84 -19.83 6.19
C GLU A 55 18.00 -18.35 5.86
N GLU A 56 17.06 -17.76 5.10
CA GLU A 56 17.04 -16.32 4.83
C GLU A 56 16.89 -15.52 6.13
N ALA A 57 15.99 -15.95 7.04
CA ALA A 57 15.78 -15.27 8.32
C ALA A 57 17.07 -15.24 9.17
N VAL A 58 17.76 -16.38 9.29
CA VAL A 58 19.04 -16.48 10.00
C VAL A 58 20.11 -15.61 9.33
N SER A 59 20.21 -15.65 8.01
CA SER A 59 21.15 -14.81 7.25
C SER A 59 20.94 -13.31 7.53
N ARG A 60 19.69 -12.85 7.55
CA ARG A 60 19.35 -11.44 7.87
C ARG A 60 19.74 -11.06 9.31
N GLU A 61 19.53 -11.94 10.27
CA GLU A 61 19.93 -11.71 11.67
C GLU A 61 21.46 -11.62 11.83
N GLU A 62 22.21 -12.50 11.17
CA GLU A 62 23.67 -12.46 11.14
C GLU A 62 24.19 -11.17 10.51
N VAL A 63 23.62 -10.77 9.38
CA VAL A 63 23.96 -9.53 8.68
C VAL A 63 23.72 -8.31 9.57
N LEU A 64 22.59 -8.25 10.28
CA LEU A 64 22.28 -7.19 11.23
C LEU A 64 23.26 -7.16 12.41
N GLY A 65 23.59 -8.32 12.99
CA GLY A 65 24.56 -8.41 14.08
C GLY A 65 25.95 -7.90 13.66
N ARG A 66 26.39 -8.24 12.44
CA ARG A 66 27.66 -7.74 11.90
C ARG A 66 27.61 -6.26 11.59
N LEU A 67 26.51 -5.77 11.03
CA LEU A 67 26.32 -4.34 10.77
C LEU A 67 26.34 -3.52 12.06
N ASP A 68 25.73 -4.01 13.14
CA ASP A 68 25.79 -3.36 14.46
C ASP A 68 27.25 -3.22 14.94
N GLN A 69 28.06 -4.28 14.79
CA GLN A 69 29.47 -4.22 15.15
C GLN A 69 30.28 -3.25 14.28
N ILE A 70 29.98 -3.17 12.97
CA ILE A 70 30.63 -2.24 12.05
C ILE A 70 30.35 -0.79 12.47
N VAL A 71 29.10 -0.43 12.74
CA VAL A 71 28.77 0.96 13.12
C VAL A 71 29.36 1.33 14.49
N LYS A 72 29.43 0.38 15.43
CA LYS A 72 30.10 0.58 16.73
C LYS A 72 31.59 0.85 16.54
N ASN A 73 32.27 0.06 15.70
CA ASN A 73 33.68 0.26 15.40
C ASN A 73 33.93 1.59 14.68
N TRP A 74 33.08 1.93 13.70
CA TRP A 74 33.13 3.20 12.98
C TRP A 74 33.10 4.39 13.93
N VAL A 75 32.16 4.44 14.88
CA VAL A 75 32.09 5.55 15.85
C VAL A 75 33.34 5.64 16.74
N LYS A 76 34.01 4.53 17.05
CA LYS A 76 35.28 4.54 17.78
C LYS A 76 36.41 5.13 16.94
N VAL A 77 36.48 4.80 15.65
CA VAL A 77 37.44 5.39 14.71
C VAL A 77 37.23 6.90 14.60
N ILE A 78 35.99 7.34 14.42
CA ILE A 78 35.63 8.77 14.37
C ILE A 78 35.98 9.48 15.68
N SER A 79 35.68 8.87 16.83
CA SER A 79 35.99 9.46 18.14
C SER A 79 37.50 9.69 18.32
N ARG A 80 38.35 8.75 17.87
CA ARG A 80 39.81 8.91 17.90
C ARG A 80 40.29 9.98 16.92
N ALA A 81 39.78 9.96 15.68
CA ALA A 81 40.16 10.94 14.66
C ALA A 81 39.85 12.38 15.07
N LYS A 82 38.79 12.58 15.87
CA LYS A 82 38.40 13.89 16.42
C LYS A 82 39.11 14.26 17.72
N GLY A 83 40.10 13.48 18.16
CA GLY A 83 40.92 13.77 19.33
C GLY A 83 40.19 13.66 20.66
N LEU A 84 39.13 12.85 20.76
CA LEU A 84 38.47 12.57 22.03
C LEU A 84 39.38 11.70 22.92
N ASN A 85 39.24 11.84 24.24
CA ASN A 85 40.03 11.06 25.19
C ASN A 85 39.73 9.54 25.10
N GLU A 86 40.67 8.71 25.53
CA GLU A 86 40.55 7.24 25.43
C GLU A 86 39.33 6.68 26.16
N GLN A 87 38.93 7.30 27.28
CA GLN A 87 37.72 6.89 28.00
C GLN A 87 36.46 7.07 27.14
N LEU A 88 36.27 8.25 26.54
CA LEU A 88 35.14 8.52 25.65
C LEU A 88 35.19 7.65 24.40
N VAL A 89 36.37 7.35 23.87
CA VAL A 89 36.54 6.42 22.74
C VAL A 89 36.09 5.01 23.11
N GLN A 90 36.42 4.53 24.31
CA GLN A 90 35.99 3.20 24.77
C GLN A 90 34.47 3.14 24.96
N GLU A 91 33.88 4.20 25.52
CA GLU A 91 32.44 4.35 25.73
C GLU A 91 31.67 4.68 24.44
N ALA A 92 32.35 5.17 23.39
CA ALA A 92 31.71 5.60 22.16
C ALA A 92 30.93 4.46 21.50
N ASN A 93 29.69 4.76 21.14
CA ASN A 93 28.73 3.77 20.69
C ASN A 93 27.84 4.33 19.58
N ALA A 94 27.38 3.44 18.71
CA ALA A 94 26.30 3.66 17.75
C ALA A 94 25.35 2.48 17.82
N LYS A 95 24.11 2.71 17.39
CA LYS A 95 23.09 1.67 17.40
C LYS A 95 22.30 1.65 16.11
N ILE A 96 22.06 0.46 15.58
CA ILE A 96 21.14 0.28 14.46
C ILE A 96 19.73 -0.03 14.95
N PHE A 97 18.74 0.45 14.20
CA PHE A 97 17.34 0.12 14.41
C PHE A 97 16.71 -0.26 13.08
N THR A 98 16.08 -1.43 13.04
CA THR A 98 15.27 -1.81 11.88
C THR A 98 13.90 -1.15 11.95
N PHE A 99 13.39 -0.77 10.78
CA PHE A 99 12.03 -0.28 10.59
C PHE A 99 11.40 -0.96 9.36
N GLY A 100 10.34 -0.38 8.82
CA GLY A 100 9.70 -0.90 7.60
C GLY A 100 9.09 -2.30 7.73
N SER A 101 8.96 -3.00 6.59
CA SER A 101 8.31 -4.31 6.56
C SER A 101 9.06 -5.39 7.32
N TYR A 102 10.40 -5.30 7.37
CA TYR A 102 11.24 -6.25 8.11
C TYR A 102 10.93 -6.17 9.61
N ARG A 103 10.91 -4.95 10.18
CA ARG A 103 10.60 -4.78 11.61
C ARG A 103 9.20 -5.25 11.97
N LEU A 104 8.23 -5.04 11.08
CA LEU A 104 6.87 -5.54 11.26
C LEU A 104 6.78 -7.06 11.10
N GLY A 105 7.78 -7.74 10.53
CA GLY A 105 7.75 -9.17 10.26
C GLY A 105 6.76 -9.55 9.15
N VAL A 106 6.56 -8.66 8.19
CA VAL A 106 5.68 -8.88 7.02
C VAL A 106 6.44 -8.77 5.70
N HIS A 107 7.77 -8.73 5.75
CA HIS A 107 8.61 -8.82 4.56
C HIS A 107 8.50 -10.21 3.92
N GLY A 108 8.76 -10.26 2.61
CA GLY A 108 8.83 -11.50 1.85
C GLY A 108 10.28 -11.84 1.45
N PRO A 109 10.47 -12.95 0.74
CA PRO A 109 11.77 -13.34 0.21
C PRO A 109 12.40 -12.21 -0.62
N GLY A 110 13.72 -12.03 -0.49
CA GLY A 110 14.46 -10.99 -1.21
C GLY A 110 14.13 -9.53 -0.89
N ALA A 111 13.26 -9.25 0.09
CA ALA A 111 12.98 -7.88 0.54
C ALA A 111 14.24 -7.22 1.13
N ASP A 112 14.29 -5.90 1.07
CA ASP A 112 15.31 -5.06 1.72
C ASP A 112 15.14 -5.00 3.24
N ILE A 113 16.21 -4.61 3.94
CA ILE A 113 16.18 -4.27 5.35
C ILE A 113 16.40 -2.76 5.52
N ASP A 114 15.28 -2.08 5.75
CA ASP A 114 15.22 -0.70 6.23
C ASP A 114 15.91 -0.57 7.60
N THR A 115 17.07 0.10 7.63
CA THR A 115 17.93 0.22 8.82
C THR A 115 18.31 1.67 9.11
N LEU A 116 18.27 2.05 10.39
CA LEU A 116 18.62 3.38 10.86
C LEU A 116 19.81 3.30 11.81
N CYS A 117 20.94 3.86 11.40
CA CYS A 117 22.09 4.08 12.24
C CYS A 117 21.91 5.37 13.07
N VAL A 118 22.08 5.23 14.38
CA VAL A 118 22.02 6.34 15.34
C VAL A 118 23.40 6.57 15.93
N GLY A 119 23.97 7.74 15.63
CA GLY A 119 25.31 8.13 16.07
C GLY A 119 25.32 9.32 17.04
N PRO A 120 26.46 9.54 17.73
CA PRO A 120 26.65 10.64 18.67
C PRO A 120 26.83 11.99 17.97
N ARG A 121 26.81 13.07 18.75
CA ARG A 121 26.81 14.46 18.26
C ARG A 121 28.00 14.85 17.41
N HIS A 122 29.14 14.18 17.62
CA HIS A 122 30.38 14.46 16.91
C HIS A 122 30.49 13.69 15.60
N ALA A 123 29.63 12.69 15.34
CA ALA A 123 29.60 11.98 14.05
C ALA A 123 28.68 12.71 13.05
N THR A 124 29.27 13.38 12.06
CA THR A 124 28.60 14.16 11.01
C THR A 124 28.08 13.25 9.89
N ARG A 125 27.08 13.75 9.14
CA ARG A 125 26.49 12.97 8.06
C ARG A 125 27.39 12.98 6.83
N GLU A 126 27.95 14.14 6.51
CA GLU A 126 28.68 14.43 5.28
C GLU A 126 30.08 13.78 5.31
N GLU A 127 30.86 14.03 6.36
CA GLU A 127 32.24 13.55 6.45
C GLU A 127 32.33 12.15 7.05
N ASP A 128 31.58 11.88 8.12
CA ASP A 128 31.76 10.63 8.87
C ASP A 128 30.86 9.49 8.34
N PHE A 129 29.57 9.74 8.08
CA PHE A 129 28.65 8.69 7.61
C PHE A 129 28.80 8.40 6.11
N PHE A 130 28.74 9.42 5.26
CA PHE A 130 28.94 9.25 3.81
C PHE A 130 30.42 9.23 3.39
N GLY A 131 31.35 9.57 4.29
CA GLY A 131 32.79 9.44 4.04
C GLY A 131 33.37 8.19 4.71
N GLU A 132 33.65 8.24 6.01
CA GLU A 132 34.40 7.17 6.68
C GLU A 132 33.65 5.83 6.77
N LEU A 133 32.36 5.82 7.12
CA LEU A 133 31.59 4.56 7.14
C LEU A 133 31.45 3.98 5.72
N TYR A 134 31.24 4.84 4.72
CA TYR A 134 31.25 4.41 3.31
C TYR A 134 32.59 3.77 2.94
N ARG A 135 33.72 4.40 3.30
CA ARG A 135 35.07 3.85 3.07
C ARG A 135 35.23 2.48 3.72
N MET A 136 34.89 2.36 5.01
CA MET A 136 34.94 1.09 5.73
C MET A 136 34.09 0.00 5.06
N LEU A 137 32.87 0.32 4.62
CA LEU A 137 32.00 -0.62 3.92
C LEU A 137 32.54 -1.00 2.53
N SER A 138 33.13 -0.04 1.80
CA SER A 138 33.69 -0.28 0.46
C SER A 138 34.92 -1.19 0.46
N GLU A 139 35.65 -1.24 1.57
CA GLU A 139 36.83 -2.11 1.76
C GLU A 139 36.43 -3.55 2.11
N MET A 140 35.16 -3.80 2.42
CA MET A 140 34.68 -5.13 2.79
C MET A 140 34.25 -5.93 1.55
N PRO A 141 34.87 -7.09 1.25
CA PRO A 141 34.54 -7.87 0.03
C PRO A 141 33.13 -8.46 0.04
N GLU A 142 32.50 -8.53 1.22
CA GLU A 142 31.14 -9.03 1.38
C GLU A 142 30.07 -7.97 1.12
N VAL A 143 30.47 -6.70 0.97
CA VAL A 143 29.59 -5.59 0.63
C VAL A 143 29.68 -5.37 -0.88
N THR A 144 28.53 -5.48 -1.55
CA THR A 144 28.39 -5.27 -2.99
C THR A 144 27.32 -4.22 -3.26
N GLU A 145 27.29 -3.67 -4.47
CA GLU A 145 26.28 -2.69 -4.88
C GLU A 145 26.16 -1.47 -3.94
N LEU A 146 27.27 -1.04 -3.31
CA LEU A 146 27.30 0.11 -2.41
C LEU A 146 27.09 1.41 -3.19
N ARG A 147 25.97 2.09 -2.91
CA ARG A 147 25.52 3.32 -3.59
C ARG A 147 25.05 4.35 -2.54
N PRO A 148 25.77 5.47 -2.34
CA PRO A 148 25.35 6.55 -1.46
C PRO A 148 24.43 7.52 -2.21
N VAL A 149 23.34 7.96 -1.57
CA VAL A 149 22.37 8.93 -2.11
C VAL A 149 22.18 10.10 -1.12
N PRO A 150 23.17 11.00 -1.01
CA PRO A 150 23.16 12.07 0.01
C PRO A 150 22.12 13.18 -0.27
N ASP A 151 21.76 13.38 -1.54
CA ASP A 151 20.87 14.45 -2.01
C ASP A 151 19.39 14.05 -2.06
N ALA A 152 19.07 12.82 -1.67
CA ALA A 152 17.68 12.39 -1.53
C ALA A 152 16.96 13.17 -0.41
N HIS A 153 15.64 13.29 -0.52
CA HIS A 153 14.81 13.91 0.53
C HIS A 153 15.04 13.27 1.91
N VAL A 154 15.28 11.95 1.91
CA VAL A 154 15.81 11.23 3.06
C VAL A 154 17.12 10.58 2.61
N PRO A 155 18.28 11.13 3.04
CA PRO A 155 19.59 10.61 2.66
C PRO A 155 19.77 9.16 3.10
N VAL A 156 20.26 8.32 2.20
CA VAL A 156 20.37 6.87 2.40
C VAL A 156 21.62 6.32 1.73
N MET A 157 22.17 5.24 2.30
CA MET A 157 23.20 4.42 1.69
C MET A 157 22.62 3.04 1.41
N ASN A 158 22.50 2.70 0.13
CA ASN A 158 21.98 1.40 -0.31
C ASN A 158 23.16 0.46 -0.59
N PHE A 159 23.08 -0.78 -0.13
CA PHE A 159 24.10 -1.81 -0.45
C PHE A 159 23.56 -3.21 -0.23
N LYS A 160 24.26 -4.21 -0.76
CA LYS A 160 24.05 -5.61 -0.41
C LYS A 160 25.16 -6.07 0.49
N PHE A 161 24.82 -6.64 1.65
CA PHE A 161 25.78 -7.23 2.56
C PHE A 161 25.51 -8.73 2.66
N LYS A 162 26.48 -9.55 2.22
CA LYS A 162 26.31 -11.01 2.09
C LYS A 162 25.05 -11.40 1.30
N GLY A 163 24.74 -10.63 0.25
CA GLY A 163 23.55 -10.85 -0.60
C GLY A 163 22.24 -10.28 -0.07
N VAL A 164 22.19 -9.77 1.18
CA VAL A 164 21.01 -9.12 1.75
C VAL A 164 21.05 -7.62 1.44
N SER A 165 20.00 -7.11 0.77
CA SER A 165 19.86 -5.67 0.49
C SER A 165 19.55 -4.88 1.77
N ILE A 166 20.30 -3.82 2.03
CA ILE A 166 20.18 -2.93 3.19
C ILE A 166 20.06 -1.49 2.73
N ASP A 167 19.06 -0.81 3.29
CA ASP A 167 18.85 0.63 3.16
C ASP A 167 19.24 1.29 4.48
N LEU A 168 20.45 1.85 4.54
CA LEU A 168 21.01 2.42 5.76
C LEU A 168 20.85 3.93 5.80
N LEU A 169 20.02 4.39 6.73
CA LEU A 169 19.80 5.81 7.03
C LEU A 169 20.64 6.23 8.23
N TYR A 170 20.93 7.53 8.34
CA TYR A 170 21.68 8.06 9.46
C TYR A 170 20.94 9.16 10.21
N ALA A 171 21.05 9.12 11.53
CA ALA A 171 20.56 10.17 12.40
C ALA A 171 21.55 10.46 13.53
N LYS A 172 21.85 11.74 13.68
CA LYS A 172 22.76 12.28 14.69
C LYS A 172 21.98 12.73 15.92
N LEU A 173 22.33 12.22 17.09
CA LEU A 173 21.76 12.69 18.36
C LEU A 173 22.67 13.72 19.03
N SER A 174 22.09 14.64 19.79
CA SER A 174 22.84 15.61 20.60
C SER A 174 23.42 14.98 21.89
N LEU A 175 23.91 13.74 21.81
CA LEU A 175 24.51 12.98 22.89
C LEU A 175 25.98 12.69 22.57
N TRP A 176 26.85 12.71 23.58
CA TRP A 176 28.26 12.34 23.40
C TRP A 176 28.46 10.83 23.25
N VAL A 177 27.67 10.05 23.99
CA VAL A 177 27.68 8.60 23.97
C VAL A 177 26.24 8.11 23.78
N ILE A 178 26.05 7.12 22.91
CA ILE A 178 24.74 6.48 22.72
C ILE A 178 24.57 5.34 23.75
N PRO A 179 23.60 5.42 24.67
CA PRO A 179 23.41 4.37 25.68
C PRO A 179 23.02 3.02 25.05
N GLU A 180 23.51 1.91 25.63
CA GLU A 180 23.14 0.56 25.17
C GLU A 180 21.63 0.31 25.31
N MET A 181 21.06 0.75 26.43
CA MET A 181 19.62 0.78 26.70
C MET A 181 18.96 2.07 26.19
N PHE A 182 19.20 2.41 24.92
CA PHE A 182 18.50 3.52 24.27
C PHE A 182 17.02 3.15 24.03
N HIS A 183 16.12 3.76 24.80
CA HIS A 183 14.67 3.61 24.61
C HIS A 183 14.11 4.77 23.76
N LYS A 184 13.46 4.41 22.65
CA LYS A 184 13.08 5.28 21.52
C LYS A 184 12.24 6.52 21.90
N THR A 185 11.51 6.47 23.01
CA THR A 185 10.45 7.43 23.36
C THR A 185 10.89 8.68 24.12
N ARG A 186 12.10 8.73 24.71
CA ARG A 186 12.51 9.85 25.58
C ARG A 186 13.41 10.92 24.93
N TYR A 187 14.22 10.57 23.93
CA TYR A 187 15.32 11.44 23.46
C TYR A 187 15.23 11.92 22.01
N CYS A 188 14.28 11.43 21.22
CA CYS A 188 14.15 11.82 19.81
C CYS A 188 13.36 13.13 19.68
N LYS A 189 14.04 14.26 19.89
CA LYS A 189 13.53 15.58 19.51
C LYS A 189 13.76 15.77 18.00
N ILE A 190 12.67 15.86 17.25
CA ILE A 190 12.52 16.61 15.98
C ILE A 190 12.99 15.92 14.67
N GLN A 191 13.95 14.99 14.66
CA GLN A 191 14.55 14.55 13.37
C GLN A 191 14.15 13.16 12.83
N MET A 192 13.26 12.43 13.49
CA MET A 192 13.02 11.00 13.19
C MET A 192 11.54 10.61 13.07
N ASN A 193 10.72 11.41 12.40
CA ASN A 193 9.28 11.14 12.35
C ASN A 193 8.95 9.91 11.49
N ARG A 194 9.55 9.77 10.29
CA ARG A 194 9.24 8.63 9.39
C ARG A 194 9.76 7.28 9.90
N LEU A 195 10.85 7.29 10.66
CA LEU A 195 11.57 6.09 11.09
C LEU A 195 10.92 5.36 12.27
N PHE A 196 10.15 6.07 13.10
CA PHE A 196 9.54 5.50 14.31
C PHE A 196 8.05 5.18 14.19
N GLU A 197 7.38 5.63 13.12
CA GLU A 197 5.96 5.33 12.86
C GLU A 197 5.69 3.82 12.88
N VAL A 198 6.57 3.03 12.28
CA VAL A 198 6.47 1.58 12.20
C VAL A 198 6.66 0.90 13.56
N SER A 199 7.58 1.40 14.39
CA SER A 199 7.84 0.84 15.72
C SER A 199 6.65 1.05 16.67
N MET A 200 5.91 2.14 16.50
CA MET A 200 4.72 2.43 17.31
C MET A 200 3.51 1.56 16.93
N VAL A 201 3.42 1.05 15.70
CA VAL A 201 2.34 0.12 15.30
C VAL A 201 2.37 -1.15 16.15
N ALA A 202 3.56 -1.68 16.45
CA ALA A 202 3.71 -2.86 17.29
C ALA A 202 3.29 -2.61 18.76
N GLU A 203 3.52 -1.40 19.27
CA GLU A 203 3.12 -0.99 20.63
C GLU A 203 1.61 -0.78 20.77
N LEU A 204 0.87 -0.68 19.65
CA LEU A 204 -0.57 -0.43 19.62
C LEU A 204 -1.42 -1.71 19.66
N LEU A 205 -0.80 -2.89 19.73
CA LEU A 205 -1.45 -4.18 19.49
C LEU A 205 -1.12 -5.21 20.56
N THR A 206 -2.14 -5.94 21.03
CA THR A 206 -1.98 -7.05 21.98
C THR A 206 -1.66 -8.39 21.32
N ARG A 207 -2.03 -8.59 20.05
CA ARG A 207 -1.82 -9.84 19.31
C ARG A 207 -1.06 -9.59 18.00
N PHE A 208 0.27 -9.58 18.11
CA PHE A 208 1.14 -9.23 16.98
C PHE A 208 1.12 -10.27 15.85
N TYR A 209 0.84 -11.54 16.14
CA TYR A 209 0.70 -12.60 15.15
C TYR A 209 -0.48 -12.35 14.19
N ASN A 210 -1.70 -12.16 14.73
CA ASN A 210 -2.90 -11.93 13.91
C ASN A 210 -2.75 -10.70 13.03
N PHE A 211 -2.15 -9.63 13.57
CA PHE A 211 -1.80 -8.43 12.82
C PHE A 211 -0.87 -8.73 11.64
N ARG A 212 0.22 -9.47 11.86
CA ARG A 212 1.20 -9.81 10.81
C ARG A 212 0.56 -10.59 9.67
N THR A 213 -0.21 -11.64 9.98
CA THR A 213 -0.88 -12.46 8.97
C THR A 213 -1.91 -11.65 8.19
N THR A 214 -2.72 -10.85 8.87
CA THR A 214 -3.70 -9.96 8.22
C THR A 214 -3.02 -8.92 7.34
N LEU A 215 -1.93 -8.31 7.79
CA LEU A 215 -1.18 -7.32 7.01
C LEU A 215 -0.51 -7.96 5.79
N ARG A 216 0.02 -9.19 5.89
CA ARG A 216 0.53 -9.94 4.72
C ARG A 216 -0.58 -10.17 3.69
N CYS A 217 -1.73 -10.66 4.14
CA CYS A 217 -2.92 -10.85 3.32
C CYS A 217 -3.34 -9.56 2.60
N MET A 218 -3.53 -8.46 3.34
CA MET A 218 -3.98 -7.18 2.77
C MET A 218 -2.96 -6.57 1.81
N ARG A 219 -1.65 -6.68 2.10
CA ARG A 219 -0.60 -6.22 1.18
C ARG A 219 -0.59 -7.04 -0.11
N PHE A 220 -0.77 -8.35 0.00
CA PHE A 220 -0.83 -9.23 -1.17
C PHE A 220 -2.05 -8.91 -2.03
N TRP A 221 -3.24 -8.81 -1.41
CA TRP A 221 -4.46 -8.35 -2.07
C TRP A 221 -4.27 -7.00 -2.76
N ALA A 222 -3.79 -5.98 -2.05
CA ALA A 222 -3.62 -4.63 -2.60
C ALA A 222 -2.67 -4.61 -3.81
N LYS A 223 -1.58 -5.39 -3.78
CA LYS A 223 -0.67 -5.54 -4.92
C LYS A 223 -1.34 -6.22 -6.10
N ARG A 224 -2.07 -7.31 -5.86
CA ARG A 224 -2.80 -8.06 -6.91
C ARG A 224 -3.89 -7.21 -7.54
N ARG A 225 -4.55 -6.36 -6.76
CA ARG A 225 -5.63 -5.46 -7.20
C ARG A 225 -5.14 -4.12 -7.74
N GLY A 226 -3.83 -3.87 -7.77
CA GLY A 226 -3.25 -2.65 -8.34
C GLY A 226 -3.38 -1.40 -7.48
N VAL A 227 -3.77 -1.53 -6.20
CA VAL A 227 -4.01 -0.42 -5.25
C VAL A 227 -2.89 -0.28 -4.21
N TYR A 228 -1.68 -0.77 -4.53
CA TYR A 228 -0.50 -0.68 -3.67
C TYR A 228 0.59 0.21 -4.29
N SER A 229 0.52 1.53 -4.04
CA SER A 229 1.59 2.49 -4.37
C SER A 229 1.27 3.88 -3.82
N ASN A 230 1.96 4.31 -2.75
CA ASN A 230 1.78 5.68 -2.23
C ASN A 230 2.18 6.75 -3.27
N VAL A 231 3.12 6.40 -4.13
CA VAL A 231 3.68 7.27 -5.15
C VAL A 231 2.76 7.38 -6.37
N SER A 232 1.87 6.43 -6.60
CA SER A 232 0.83 6.54 -7.63
C SER A 232 -0.50 7.09 -7.07
N GLY A 233 -0.50 7.60 -5.83
CA GLY A 233 -1.70 8.11 -5.16
C GLY A 233 -2.60 7.04 -4.53
N PHE A 234 -2.14 5.79 -4.43
CA PHE A 234 -2.78 4.72 -3.67
C PHE A 234 -2.18 4.58 -2.26
N LEU A 235 -2.44 3.49 -1.57
CA LEU A 235 -1.91 3.23 -0.23
C LEU A 235 -0.59 2.46 -0.28
N GLY A 236 0.43 2.96 0.44
CA GLY A 236 1.71 2.28 0.64
C GLY A 236 1.75 1.40 1.89
N GLY A 237 2.92 0.81 2.17
CA GLY A 237 3.09 -0.15 3.26
C GLY A 237 2.66 0.35 4.65
N ILE A 238 3.03 1.58 5.01
CA ILE A 238 2.63 2.17 6.30
C ILE A 238 1.13 2.44 6.39
N ASN A 239 0.50 2.86 5.29
CA ASN A 239 -0.94 3.12 5.27
C ASN A 239 -1.71 1.82 5.56
N TRP A 240 -1.37 0.73 4.85
CA TRP A 240 -1.96 -0.59 5.09
C TRP A 240 -1.69 -1.10 6.50
N ALA A 241 -0.49 -0.90 7.04
CA ALA A 241 -0.16 -1.28 8.41
C ALA A 241 -1.04 -0.54 9.44
N LEU A 242 -1.27 0.76 9.25
CA LEU A 242 -2.11 1.56 10.13
C LEU A 242 -3.60 1.18 10.03
N LEU A 243 -4.10 0.90 8.82
CA LEU A 243 -5.47 0.41 8.63
C LEU A 243 -5.68 -0.94 9.33
N VAL A 244 -4.80 -1.92 9.08
CA VAL A 244 -4.87 -3.25 9.71
C VAL A 244 -4.74 -3.14 11.23
N ALA A 245 -3.83 -2.30 11.72
CA ALA A 245 -3.69 -2.07 13.15
C ALA A 245 -4.99 -1.51 13.76
N ARG A 246 -5.67 -0.58 13.07
CA ARG A 246 -6.96 -0.05 13.53
C ARG A 246 -8.04 -1.14 13.57
N ILE A 247 -8.09 -2.04 12.60
CA ILE A 247 -9.06 -3.13 12.57
C ILE A 247 -8.79 -4.09 13.73
N CYS A 248 -7.53 -4.45 13.99
CA CYS A 248 -7.16 -5.26 15.14
C CYS A 248 -7.53 -4.60 16.48
N GLN A 249 -7.52 -3.27 16.57
CA GLN A 249 -8.00 -2.55 17.76
C GLN A 249 -9.52 -2.64 17.95
N LEU A 250 -10.27 -2.66 16.85
CA LEU A 250 -11.74 -2.74 16.87
C LEU A 250 -12.25 -4.16 17.10
N PHE A 251 -11.45 -5.18 16.74
CA PHE A 251 -11.75 -6.60 16.87
C PHE A 251 -10.58 -7.35 17.55
N PRO A 252 -10.29 -7.07 18.84
CA PRO A 252 -9.08 -7.57 19.50
C PRO A 252 -9.00 -9.10 19.63
N ASN A 253 -10.14 -9.79 19.57
CA ASN A 253 -10.22 -11.25 19.71
C ASN A 253 -10.34 -11.98 18.37
N ALA A 254 -10.49 -11.27 17.24
CA ALA A 254 -10.69 -11.87 15.94
C ALA A 254 -9.43 -12.51 15.35
N LEU A 255 -9.63 -13.52 14.49
CA LEU A 255 -8.58 -14.17 13.72
C LEU A 255 -8.37 -13.51 12.34
N PRO A 256 -7.24 -13.75 11.66
CA PRO A 256 -6.94 -13.16 10.36
C PRO A 256 -8.04 -13.30 9.30
N ASN A 257 -8.75 -14.42 9.23
CA ASN A 257 -9.85 -14.60 8.27
C ASN A 257 -11.00 -13.59 8.51
N MET A 258 -11.40 -13.39 9.78
CA MET A 258 -12.47 -12.48 10.20
C MET A 258 -12.06 -11.01 9.99
N LEU A 259 -10.77 -10.71 10.14
CA LEU A 259 -10.23 -9.36 9.96
C LEU A 259 -10.18 -8.96 8.48
N GLY A 260 -9.99 -9.92 7.57
CA GLY A 260 -10.04 -9.70 6.12
C GLY A 260 -11.41 -9.16 5.66
N VAL A 261 -12.50 -9.76 6.16
CA VAL A 261 -13.89 -9.37 5.85
C VAL A 261 -14.22 -7.95 6.33
N HIS A 262 -13.88 -7.63 7.58
CA HIS A 262 -14.19 -6.32 8.18
C HIS A 262 -13.25 -5.19 7.75
N SER A 263 -12.09 -5.51 7.15
CA SER A 263 -11.07 -4.53 6.78
C SER A 263 -11.51 -3.53 5.71
N VAL A 264 -12.51 -3.92 4.96
CA VAL A 264 -13.04 -3.22 3.79
C VAL A 264 -14.01 -2.09 4.18
N ALA A 265 -14.63 -2.17 5.36
CA ALA A 265 -15.70 -1.27 5.78
C ALA A 265 -15.24 0.00 6.53
N LEU A 266 -13.95 0.14 6.86
CA LEU A 266 -13.49 1.14 7.85
C LEU A 266 -12.52 2.20 7.27
N ALA A 267 -13.06 3.09 6.42
CA ALA A 267 -12.33 4.23 5.86
C ALA A 267 -12.24 5.47 6.80
N LYS A 268 -12.20 5.30 8.12
CA LYS A 268 -11.99 6.42 9.07
C LYS A 268 -11.00 6.04 10.17
N CYS A 269 -9.71 6.30 9.93
CA CYS A 269 -8.63 6.08 10.90
C CYS A 269 -8.04 7.42 11.34
N ILE A 270 -8.42 7.91 12.53
CA ILE A 270 -7.73 9.03 13.18
C ILE A 270 -7.02 8.49 14.42
N PHE A 271 -5.69 8.43 14.38
CA PHE A 271 -4.88 8.21 15.58
C PHE A 271 -4.51 9.59 16.14
N TYR A 272 -5.14 10.02 17.24
CA TYR A 272 -4.78 11.26 17.91
C TYR A 272 -4.08 10.95 19.23
N ARG A 273 -2.77 11.23 19.31
CA ARG A 273 -2.08 11.44 20.59
C ARG A 273 -1.55 12.86 20.65
N ARG A 274 -2.14 13.65 21.54
CA ARG A 274 -1.82 15.07 21.72
C ARG A 274 -0.48 15.20 22.45
N ARG A 275 0.58 15.62 21.77
CA ARG A 275 1.80 16.17 22.41
C ARG A 275 2.03 17.59 21.89
N ILE A 276 2.38 18.50 22.78
CA ILE A 276 2.57 19.93 22.49
C ILE A 276 4.08 20.19 22.51
N LEU A 277 4.74 20.06 21.36
CA LEU A 277 6.15 20.48 21.19
C LEU A 277 6.31 21.52 20.08
N GLY A 278 5.21 22.15 19.64
CA GLY A 278 5.24 23.26 18.67
C GLY A 278 5.56 22.89 17.21
N LEU A 279 5.78 21.61 16.88
CA LEU A 279 5.99 21.16 15.49
C LEU A 279 4.66 21.10 14.71
N PRO A 280 4.70 21.20 13.36
CA PRO A 280 3.51 21.06 12.51
C PRO A 280 2.89 19.68 12.70
N VAL A 281 1.64 19.65 13.15
CA VAL A 281 0.83 18.44 13.31
C VAL A 281 -0.35 18.56 12.36
N TRP A 282 -0.73 17.47 11.72
CA TRP A 282 -1.94 17.41 10.92
C TRP A 282 -3.16 17.77 11.78
N ASP A 283 -3.81 18.88 11.46
CA ASP A 283 -5.04 19.32 12.12
C ASP A 283 -5.88 20.16 11.14
N PRO A 284 -6.95 19.59 10.55
CA PRO A 284 -7.79 20.29 9.58
C PRO A 284 -8.51 21.50 10.19
N ARG A 285 -8.61 21.59 11.53
CA ARG A 285 -9.20 22.76 12.19
C ARG A 285 -8.24 23.95 12.17
N ARG A 286 -6.93 23.69 12.29
CA ARG A 286 -5.88 24.71 12.40
C ARG A 286 -5.22 25.05 11.07
N ASN A 287 -5.08 24.07 10.19
CA ASN A 287 -4.42 24.23 8.91
C ASN A 287 -5.43 24.04 7.75
N PRO A 288 -5.75 25.11 6.99
CA PRO A 288 -6.67 25.01 5.86
C PRO A 288 -6.24 23.98 4.80
N LYS A 289 -4.93 23.77 4.58
CA LYS A 289 -4.43 22.78 3.62
C LYS A 289 -4.86 21.36 4.00
N ASP A 290 -4.90 21.07 5.30
CA ASP A 290 -5.23 19.73 5.79
C ASP A 290 -6.69 19.34 5.51
N ARG A 291 -7.58 20.32 5.30
CA ARG A 291 -9.00 20.12 4.98
C ARG A 291 -9.24 19.52 3.59
N TYR A 292 -8.29 19.70 2.67
CA TYR A 292 -8.41 19.20 1.30
C TYR A 292 -7.98 17.73 1.16
N HIS A 293 -7.46 17.10 2.22
CA HIS A 293 -7.09 15.68 2.18
C HIS A 293 -8.34 14.79 2.11
N LEU A 294 -8.37 13.90 1.13
CA LEU A 294 -9.56 13.11 0.80
C LEU A 294 -9.72 11.84 1.65
N MET A 295 -8.61 11.18 2.00
CA MET A 295 -8.60 9.95 2.81
C MET A 295 -7.45 10.01 3.83
N PRO A 296 -7.55 10.84 4.89
CA PRO A 296 -6.46 11.03 5.83
C PRO A 296 -6.21 9.78 6.70
N ILE A 297 -4.99 9.25 6.67
CA ILE A 297 -4.51 8.17 7.56
C ILE A 297 -3.38 8.74 8.39
N ILE A 298 -3.66 8.97 9.68
CA ILE A 298 -2.77 9.75 10.55
C ILE A 298 -1.76 8.88 11.26
N THR A 299 -0.50 9.30 11.23
CA THR A 299 0.60 8.57 11.87
C THR A 299 0.60 8.78 13.39
N PRO A 300 0.82 7.71 14.18
CA PRO A 300 0.68 7.77 15.63
C PRO A 300 1.86 8.46 16.34
N ALA A 301 3.01 8.56 15.66
CA ALA A 301 4.20 9.22 16.18
C ALA A 301 4.03 10.74 16.12
N TYR A 302 4.51 11.43 17.16
CA TYR A 302 4.53 12.89 17.15
C TYR A 302 5.74 13.42 16.36
N PRO A 303 5.56 14.49 15.55
CA PRO A 303 4.31 15.10 15.15
C PRO A 303 3.51 14.20 14.19
N SER A 304 2.23 14.04 14.49
CA SER A 304 1.33 13.23 13.69
C SER A 304 1.10 13.89 12.34
N MET A 305 1.28 13.12 11.26
CA MET A 305 1.15 13.58 9.88
C MET A 305 0.13 12.73 9.13
N ASN A 306 -0.46 13.27 8.07
CA ASN A 306 -1.21 12.45 7.13
C ASN A 306 -0.23 11.64 6.28
N SER A 307 -0.32 10.31 6.31
CA SER A 307 0.51 9.40 5.53
C SER A 307 -0.04 9.13 4.12
N SER A 308 -1.30 9.48 3.84
CA SER A 308 -2.00 9.25 2.57
C SER A 308 -2.38 10.56 1.88
N TYR A 309 -1.48 11.55 1.96
CA TYR A 309 -1.69 12.88 1.36
C TYR A 309 -1.72 12.89 -0.17
N ASN A 310 -1.15 11.86 -0.81
CA ASN A 310 -1.15 11.68 -2.26
C ASN A 310 -2.49 11.13 -2.81
N VAL A 311 -3.44 10.76 -1.96
CA VAL A 311 -4.72 10.21 -2.42
C VAL A 311 -5.52 11.29 -3.16
N SER A 312 -5.87 11.00 -4.40
CA SER A 312 -6.69 11.84 -5.28
C SER A 312 -8.14 11.36 -5.31
N SER A 313 -9.06 12.14 -5.88
CA SER A 313 -10.46 11.71 -6.04
C SER A 313 -10.57 10.46 -6.91
N SER A 314 -9.70 10.33 -7.91
CA SER A 314 -9.66 9.20 -8.84
C SER A 314 -9.18 7.92 -8.15
N THR A 315 -8.05 8.00 -7.43
CA THR A 315 -7.51 6.84 -6.72
C THR A 315 -8.37 6.45 -5.52
N LEU A 316 -8.98 7.42 -4.84
CA LEU A 316 -9.97 7.13 -3.80
C LEU A 316 -11.15 6.35 -4.35
N HIS A 317 -11.71 6.76 -5.49
CA HIS A 317 -12.82 6.06 -6.13
C HIS A 317 -12.47 4.61 -6.47
N ILE A 318 -11.32 4.38 -7.11
CA ILE A 318 -10.83 3.03 -7.43
C ILE A 318 -10.67 2.18 -6.16
N MET A 319 -10.07 2.75 -5.10
CA MET A 319 -9.95 2.04 -3.83
C MET A 319 -11.31 1.70 -3.24
N THR A 320 -12.28 2.62 -3.29
CA THR A 320 -13.65 2.37 -2.83
C THR A 320 -14.34 1.25 -3.61
N GLU A 321 -14.18 1.19 -4.94
CA GLU A 321 -14.72 0.10 -5.77
C GLU A 321 -14.05 -1.24 -5.44
N GLU A 322 -12.73 -1.27 -5.30
CA GLU A 322 -12.00 -2.49 -4.95
C GLU A 322 -12.30 -2.95 -3.52
N PHE A 323 -12.49 -2.02 -2.59
CA PHE A 323 -13.03 -2.32 -1.28
C PHE A 323 -14.40 -2.99 -1.42
N GLN A 324 -15.37 -2.33 -2.05
CA GLN A 324 -16.71 -2.89 -2.23
C GLN A 324 -16.69 -4.30 -2.85
N ARG A 325 -15.88 -4.50 -3.90
CA ARG A 325 -15.66 -5.82 -4.52
C ARG A 325 -15.12 -6.85 -3.52
N GLY A 326 -14.13 -6.47 -2.71
CA GLY A 326 -13.59 -7.30 -1.64
C GLY A 326 -14.64 -7.71 -0.62
N ASN A 327 -15.52 -6.78 -0.21
CA ASN A 327 -16.62 -7.07 0.72
C ASN A 327 -17.57 -8.12 0.16
N GLU A 328 -18.03 -7.93 -1.08
CA GLU A 328 -18.94 -8.85 -1.78
C GLU A 328 -18.36 -10.27 -1.88
N ILE A 329 -17.06 -10.39 -2.19
CA ILE A 329 -16.38 -11.69 -2.26
C ILE A 329 -16.28 -12.31 -0.88
N CYS A 330 -15.92 -11.55 0.15
CA CYS A 330 -15.86 -12.04 1.52
C CYS A 330 -17.23 -12.56 2.01
N GLU A 331 -18.32 -11.83 1.75
CA GLU A 331 -19.69 -12.28 2.05
C GLU A 331 -20.03 -13.58 1.29
N ALA A 332 -19.62 -13.69 0.02
CA ALA A 332 -19.79 -14.90 -0.76
C ALA A 332 -18.93 -16.08 -0.24
N MET A 333 -17.75 -15.81 0.31
CA MET A 333 -16.88 -16.82 0.93
C MET A 333 -17.51 -17.36 2.22
N GLU A 334 -18.12 -16.50 3.04
CA GLU A 334 -18.89 -16.93 4.23
C GLU A 334 -20.06 -17.84 3.82
N ALA A 335 -20.71 -17.52 2.70
CA ALA A 335 -21.74 -18.35 2.09
C ALA A 335 -21.19 -19.58 1.33
N SER A 336 -19.88 -19.83 1.36
CA SER A 336 -19.19 -20.92 0.64
C SER A 336 -19.43 -20.94 -0.88
N LYS A 337 -19.58 -19.75 -1.48
CA LYS A 337 -19.79 -19.52 -2.93
C LYS A 337 -18.55 -18.98 -3.65
N ALA A 338 -17.50 -18.64 -2.91
CA ALA A 338 -16.25 -18.10 -3.45
C ALA A 338 -15.05 -18.67 -2.68
N GLU A 339 -13.87 -18.60 -3.31
CA GLU A 339 -12.60 -19.11 -2.80
C GLU A 339 -11.56 -17.99 -2.70
N TRP A 340 -10.47 -18.22 -1.98
CA TRP A 340 -9.36 -17.26 -1.84
C TRP A 340 -8.79 -16.81 -3.19
N ASP A 341 -8.72 -17.69 -4.17
CA ASP A 341 -8.28 -17.36 -5.54
C ASP A 341 -9.09 -16.20 -6.17
N THR A 342 -10.38 -16.13 -5.89
CA THR A 342 -11.29 -15.08 -6.39
C THR A 342 -10.95 -13.73 -5.76
N LEU A 343 -10.66 -13.72 -4.45
CA LEU A 343 -10.29 -12.51 -3.73
C LEU A 343 -8.96 -11.94 -4.23
N PHE A 344 -7.98 -12.82 -4.48
CA PHE A 344 -6.64 -12.48 -4.92
C PHE A 344 -6.43 -12.51 -6.44
N GLU A 345 -7.52 -12.54 -7.23
CA GLU A 345 -7.42 -12.50 -8.68
C GLU A 345 -6.70 -11.19 -9.11
N PRO A 346 -5.73 -11.23 -10.04
CA PRO A 346 -5.05 -10.02 -10.48
C PRO A 346 -6.03 -9.05 -11.14
N PHE A 347 -5.85 -7.75 -10.93
CA PHE A 347 -6.59 -6.75 -11.68
C PHE A 347 -6.10 -6.74 -13.14
N SER A 348 -7.00 -7.05 -14.08
CA SER A 348 -6.71 -7.01 -15.51
C SER A 348 -6.65 -5.57 -16.03
N PHE A 349 -5.61 -4.82 -15.64
CA PHE A 349 -5.47 -3.40 -15.93
C PHE A 349 -5.59 -3.06 -17.42
N PHE A 350 -4.89 -3.81 -18.28
CA PHE A 350 -4.90 -3.62 -19.73
C PHE A 350 -6.19 -4.11 -20.41
N GLU A 351 -7.10 -4.70 -19.64
CA GLU A 351 -8.41 -5.11 -20.12
C GLU A 351 -9.55 -4.23 -19.62
N ALA A 352 -9.34 -3.55 -18.48
CA ALA A 352 -10.34 -2.76 -17.77
C ALA A 352 -10.75 -1.46 -18.50
N TYR A 353 -9.86 -0.88 -19.32
CA TYR A 353 -10.09 0.40 -19.97
C TYR A 353 -10.12 0.29 -21.50
N LYS A 354 -10.87 1.17 -22.16
CA LYS A 354 -10.89 1.27 -23.62
C LYS A 354 -9.71 2.10 -24.15
N ASN A 355 -9.28 3.08 -23.36
CA ASN A 355 -8.27 4.08 -23.70
C ASN A 355 -7.21 4.12 -22.60
N TYR A 356 -5.96 4.29 -23.00
CA TYR A 356 -4.81 4.38 -22.12
C TYR A 356 -3.93 5.57 -22.52
N LEU A 357 -3.23 6.13 -21.54
CA LEU A 357 -2.10 7.02 -21.75
C LEU A 357 -0.83 6.22 -21.52
N GLN A 358 0.09 6.23 -22.47
CA GLN A 358 1.43 5.68 -22.34
C GLN A 358 2.42 6.84 -22.20
N ILE A 359 3.23 6.80 -21.15
CA ILE A 359 4.26 7.79 -20.85
C ILE A 359 5.59 7.06 -20.93
N ASP A 360 6.31 7.27 -22.04
CA ASP A 360 7.65 6.73 -22.25
C ASP A 360 8.68 7.74 -21.76
N ILE A 361 9.68 7.24 -21.05
CA ILE A 361 10.80 8.04 -20.61
C ILE A 361 12.12 7.34 -20.90
N SER A 362 13.13 8.13 -21.22
CA SER A 362 14.51 7.65 -21.34
C SER A 362 15.51 8.67 -20.81
N ALA A 363 16.67 8.17 -20.40
CA ALA A 363 17.81 8.98 -20.01
C ALA A 363 19.12 8.32 -20.48
N ASP A 364 20.21 9.07 -20.53
CA ASP A 364 21.53 8.56 -20.94
C ASP A 364 22.27 7.80 -19.82
N ASN A 365 21.81 7.91 -18.57
CA ASN A 365 22.40 7.21 -17.42
C ASN A 365 21.34 6.78 -16.38
N GLU A 366 21.71 5.82 -15.52
CA GLU A 366 20.79 5.24 -14.52
C GLU A 366 20.33 6.26 -13.47
N ASP A 367 21.20 7.18 -13.04
CA ASP A 367 20.91 8.13 -11.97
C ASP A 367 19.90 9.19 -12.42
N ASP A 368 20.02 9.63 -13.67
CA ASP A 368 19.08 10.54 -14.32
C ASP A 368 17.76 9.85 -14.59
N LEU A 369 17.77 8.58 -15.05
CA LEU A 369 16.53 7.81 -15.20
C LEU A 369 15.80 7.64 -13.86
N ARG A 370 16.52 7.37 -12.76
CA ARG A 370 15.91 7.27 -11.41
C ARG A 370 15.29 8.58 -10.95
N GLN A 371 15.98 9.70 -11.16
CA GLN A 371 15.43 11.03 -10.87
C GLN A 371 14.17 11.29 -11.69
N TRP A 372 14.18 10.89 -12.97
CA TRP A 372 13.07 11.07 -13.89
C TRP A 372 11.85 10.19 -13.55
N LYS A 373 12.08 8.91 -13.23
CA LYS A 373 11.07 8.00 -12.67
C LYS A 373 10.39 8.62 -11.46
N GLY A 374 11.18 9.07 -10.47
CA GLY A 374 10.69 9.69 -9.25
C GLY A 374 9.98 11.03 -9.46
N TRP A 375 10.23 11.73 -10.57
CA TRP A 375 9.54 12.98 -10.91
C TRP A 375 8.16 12.75 -11.51
N ILE A 376 8.03 11.84 -12.49
CA ILE A 376 6.75 11.45 -13.11
C ILE A 376 5.78 10.99 -12.03
N GLU A 377 6.27 10.07 -11.21
CA GLU A 377 5.65 9.57 -10.01
C GLU A 377 5.14 10.65 -9.04
N ARG A 378 5.69 11.88 -9.07
CA ARG A 378 5.27 13.01 -8.21
C ARG A 378 4.36 14.03 -8.90
N HIS A 379 4.26 14.05 -10.22
CA HIS A 379 3.60 15.13 -10.98
C HIS A 379 2.42 14.69 -11.83
N THR A 380 2.05 13.41 -11.80
CA THR A 380 0.83 12.92 -12.45
C THR A 380 -0.45 13.21 -11.66
N TYR A 381 -0.38 14.05 -10.63
CA TYR A 381 -1.49 14.35 -9.74
C TYR A 381 -2.36 15.50 -10.26
N ASN A 382 -3.68 15.35 -10.08
CA ASN A 382 -4.74 16.35 -10.22
C ASN A 382 -5.38 16.62 -11.60
N MET A 383 -4.96 15.99 -12.71
CA MET A 383 -5.49 16.41 -14.01
C MET A 383 -6.49 15.45 -14.67
N LEU A 384 -6.66 14.21 -14.20
CA LEU A 384 -7.56 13.22 -14.84
C LEU A 384 -8.18 12.21 -13.85
N GLN A 385 -9.33 11.63 -14.22
CA GLN A 385 -9.75 10.30 -13.74
C GLN A 385 -8.89 9.22 -14.39
N CYS A 386 -7.62 9.17 -13.98
CA CYS A 386 -6.66 8.17 -14.39
C CYS A 386 -6.60 7.06 -13.34
N HIS A 387 -6.60 5.81 -13.78
CA HIS A 387 -6.08 4.69 -13.00
C HIS A 387 -4.61 4.52 -13.37
N PRO A 388 -3.65 5.02 -12.57
CA PRO A 388 -2.23 4.78 -12.83
C PRO A 388 -1.91 3.30 -12.59
N HIS A 389 -1.21 2.66 -13.52
CA HIS A 389 -0.66 1.33 -13.26
C HIS A 389 0.48 1.47 -12.23
N PRO A 390 0.48 0.67 -11.15
CA PRO A 390 1.45 0.85 -10.05
C PRO A 390 2.87 0.38 -10.38
N GLY A 391 3.07 -0.39 -11.45
CA GLY A 391 4.39 -0.86 -11.91
C GLY A 391 4.89 -0.15 -13.16
N ASP A 392 6.20 -0.01 -13.29
CA ASP A 392 6.90 0.45 -14.49
C ASP A 392 7.20 -0.71 -15.45
N PHE A 393 7.16 -0.44 -16.76
CA PHE A 393 7.47 -1.42 -17.80
C PHE A 393 8.80 -1.04 -18.44
N SER A 394 9.84 -1.85 -18.20
CA SER A 394 11.14 -1.68 -18.84
C SER A 394 11.31 -2.69 -19.98
N ASP A 395 11.84 -2.22 -21.10
CA ASP A 395 12.25 -3.08 -22.19
C ASP A 395 13.67 -3.56 -21.94
N LYS A 396 13.89 -4.87 -21.83
CA LYS A 396 15.23 -5.44 -21.60
C LYS A 396 16.21 -5.12 -22.74
N SER A 397 15.72 -4.77 -23.92
CA SER A 397 16.55 -4.32 -25.03
C SER A 397 16.98 -2.85 -24.93
N ARG A 398 16.29 -2.05 -24.09
CA ARG A 398 16.56 -0.63 -23.84
C ARG A 398 16.59 -0.37 -22.32
N PRO A 399 17.69 -0.71 -21.63
CA PRO A 399 17.75 -0.69 -20.16
C PRO A 399 17.56 0.71 -19.55
N LEU A 400 17.80 1.77 -20.32
CA LEU A 400 17.60 3.16 -19.90
C LEU A 400 16.26 3.76 -20.35
N HIS A 401 15.29 2.92 -20.66
CA HIS A 401 13.96 3.30 -21.09
C HIS A 401 12.89 2.62 -20.23
N CYS A 402 11.86 3.36 -19.83
CA CYS A 402 10.69 2.76 -19.20
C CYS A 402 9.39 3.47 -19.58
N SER A 403 8.31 2.70 -19.54
CA SER A 403 6.97 3.11 -19.90
C SER A 403 6.05 3.02 -18.69
N TYR A 404 5.24 4.05 -18.50
CA TYR A 404 4.14 4.08 -17.54
C TYR A 404 2.80 4.10 -18.27
N PHE A 405 1.78 3.47 -17.69
CA PHE A 405 0.44 3.44 -18.27
C PHE A 405 -0.60 4.01 -17.31
N MET A 406 -1.58 4.74 -17.87
CA MET A 406 -2.76 5.18 -17.15
C MET A 406 -4.02 4.78 -17.89
N GLY A 407 -4.93 4.09 -17.21
CA GLY A 407 -6.26 3.79 -17.71
C GLY A 407 -7.13 5.03 -17.66
N LEU A 408 -7.82 5.34 -18.75
CA LEU A 408 -8.67 6.51 -18.87
C LEU A 408 -10.14 6.11 -18.83
N GLN A 409 -10.90 6.74 -17.94
CA GLN A 409 -12.34 6.54 -17.81
C GLN A 409 -13.09 7.88 -17.77
N ARG A 410 -14.33 7.89 -18.30
CA ARG A 410 -15.21 9.06 -18.21
C ARG A 410 -15.65 9.26 -16.77
N LYS A 411 -15.75 10.52 -16.34
CA LYS A 411 -16.32 10.90 -15.04
C LYS A 411 -17.78 10.46 -14.95
N GLN A 412 -18.12 9.71 -13.90
CA GLN A 412 -19.51 9.35 -13.60
C GLN A 412 -20.35 10.65 -13.43
N GLY A 413 -21.51 10.70 -14.07
CA GLY A 413 -22.43 11.85 -14.04
C GLY A 413 -22.33 12.82 -15.22
N VAL A 414 -21.43 12.61 -16.19
CA VAL A 414 -21.48 13.34 -17.47
C VAL A 414 -22.51 12.67 -18.39
N PRO A 415 -23.54 13.38 -18.90
CA PRO A 415 -24.55 12.81 -19.78
C PRO A 415 -23.91 12.08 -20.97
N VAL A 416 -24.37 10.87 -21.24
CA VAL A 416 -24.04 10.17 -22.47
C VAL A 416 -24.98 10.72 -23.54
N ASN A 417 -24.55 11.76 -24.26
CA ASN A 417 -25.14 12.01 -25.56
C ASN A 417 -24.71 10.85 -26.46
N GLU A 418 -25.63 9.97 -26.82
CA GLU A 418 -25.39 8.86 -27.75
C GLU A 418 -24.89 9.42 -29.09
N GLY A 419 -23.57 9.51 -29.25
CA GLY A 419 -22.94 10.06 -30.45
C GLY A 419 -21.63 10.84 -30.21
N GLU A 420 -21.43 11.41 -29.02
CA GLU A 420 -20.21 12.19 -28.74
C GLU A 420 -19.05 11.29 -28.27
N GLN A 421 -18.01 11.19 -29.12
CA GLN A 421 -16.71 10.68 -28.70
C GLN A 421 -16.16 11.61 -27.60
N PHE A 422 -15.88 11.05 -26.42
CA PHE A 422 -15.19 11.76 -25.36
C PHE A 422 -13.81 12.12 -25.86
N ASP A 423 -13.61 13.42 -26.10
CA ASP A 423 -12.39 13.93 -26.71
C ASP A 423 -11.29 14.05 -25.66
N ILE A 424 -10.44 13.04 -25.61
CA ILE A 424 -9.30 12.97 -24.69
C ILE A 424 -8.13 13.85 -25.19
N ARG A 425 -8.20 14.39 -26.42
CA ARG A 425 -7.07 15.14 -27.01
C ARG A 425 -6.68 16.35 -26.18
N ILE A 426 -7.67 17.12 -25.72
CA ILE A 426 -7.45 18.32 -24.91
C ILE A 426 -6.72 17.95 -23.62
N THR A 427 -7.17 16.90 -22.91
CA THR A 427 -6.56 16.53 -21.65
C THR A 427 -5.18 15.88 -21.80
N VAL A 428 -4.94 15.15 -22.90
CA VAL A 428 -3.60 14.65 -23.23
C VAL A 428 -2.65 15.81 -23.54
N GLU A 429 -3.13 16.84 -24.22
CA GLU A 429 -2.33 18.01 -24.55
C GLU A 429 -2.04 18.89 -23.32
N GLU A 430 -3.00 19.07 -22.43
CA GLU A 430 -2.79 19.70 -21.12
C GLU A 430 -1.75 18.95 -20.29
N PHE A 431 -1.82 17.61 -20.27
CA PHE A 431 -0.83 16.80 -19.58
C PHE A 431 0.57 16.92 -20.20
N LYS A 432 0.68 16.87 -21.53
CA LYS A 432 1.94 17.12 -22.25
C LYS A 432 2.51 18.49 -21.94
N ASN A 433 1.68 19.53 -21.94
CA ASN A 433 2.10 20.88 -21.62
C ASN A 433 2.59 21.00 -20.18
N SER A 434 1.91 20.37 -19.21
CA SER A 434 2.38 20.30 -17.83
C SER A 434 3.72 19.57 -17.70
N VAL A 435 3.94 18.54 -18.52
CA VAL A 435 5.21 17.81 -18.52
C VAL A 435 6.34 18.67 -19.09
N ASN A 436 6.06 19.40 -20.18
CA ASN A 436 7.03 20.27 -20.84
C ASN A 436 7.42 21.51 -20.01
N LEU A 437 6.59 21.90 -19.02
CA LEU A 437 6.89 22.98 -18.07
C LEU A 437 7.93 22.61 -17.00
N TYR A 438 8.46 21.38 -17.00
CA TYR A 438 9.57 21.02 -16.12
C TYR A 438 10.78 21.90 -16.38
N THR A 439 11.53 22.27 -15.34
CA THR A 439 12.63 23.25 -15.44
C THR A 439 14.00 22.67 -15.11
N LEU A 440 14.08 21.41 -14.65
CA LEU A 440 15.34 20.75 -14.27
C LEU A 440 15.81 19.74 -15.34
N TRP A 441 15.56 20.04 -16.62
CA TRP A 441 16.02 19.21 -17.72
C TRP A 441 17.53 19.05 -17.71
N LYS A 442 18.01 17.82 -17.90
CA LYS A 442 19.41 17.54 -18.23
C LYS A 442 19.53 17.09 -19.68
N PRO A 443 20.64 17.39 -20.36
CA PRO A 443 20.93 16.80 -21.67
C PRO A 443 20.82 15.27 -21.62
N GLY A 444 20.10 14.67 -22.56
CA GLY A 444 19.87 13.22 -22.61
C GLY A 444 18.56 12.72 -22.00
N MET A 445 17.79 13.58 -21.31
CA MET A 445 16.47 13.23 -20.80
C MET A 445 15.39 13.42 -21.88
N GLU A 446 14.60 12.37 -22.14
CA GLU A 446 13.46 12.42 -23.07
C GLU A 446 12.18 11.91 -22.41
N ILE A 447 11.05 12.52 -22.79
CA ILE A 447 9.71 12.07 -22.42
C ILE A 447 8.77 12.14 -23.61
N ARG A 448 7.95 11.09 -23.76
CA ARG A 448 6.95 11.00 -24.80
C ARG A 448 5.64 10.51 -24.21
N VAL A 449 4.60 11.34 -24.33
CA VAL A 449 3.24 10.98 -23.92
C VAL A 449 2.42 10.64 -25.15
N THR A 450 1.87 9.43 -25.20
CA THR A 450 1.04 8.94 -26.31
C THR A 450 -0.29 8.39 -25.83
N HIS A 451 -1.35 8.65 -26.60
CA HIS A 451 -2.64 8.00 -26.40
C HIS A 451 -2.67 6.66 -27.12
N VAL A 452 -3.09 5.60 -26.41
CA VAL A 452 -3.11 4.24 -26.92
C VAL A 452 -4.49 3.62 -26.68
N LYS A 453 -5.09 3.07 -27.73
CA LYS A 453 -6.34 2.27 -27.61
C LYS A 453 -5.98 0.88 -27.12
N LYS A 454 -6.88 0.22 -26.36
CA LYS A 454 -6.68 -1.15 -25.84
C LYS A 454 -6.06 -2.13 -26.85
N ARG A 455 -6.58 -2.14 -28.08
CA ARG A 455 -6.11 -3.00 -29.19
C ARG A 455 -4.68 -2.75 -29.68
N ASN A 456 -4.11 -1.60 -29.34
CA ASN A 456 -2.79 -1.14 -29.81
C ASN A 456 -1.76 -1.09 -28.66
N ILE A 457 -2.08 -1.64 -27.48
CA ILE A 457 -1.11 -1.70 -26.38
C ILE A 457 0.05 -2.61 -26.80
N PRO A 458 1.32 -2.17 -26.69
CA PRO A 458 2.47 -2.99 -27.01
C PRO A 458 2.49 -4.28 -26.18
N ILE A 459 2.80 -5.41 -26.82
CA ILE A 459 2.85 -6.74 -26.18
C ILE A 459 4.07 -6.88 -25.25
N PHE A 460 5.06 -5.99 -25.37
CA PHE A 460 6.29 -6.03 -24.58
C PHE A 460 5.98 -5.84 -23.08
N GLY A 461 6.20 -6.91 -22.30
CA GLY A 461 5.99 -6.92 -20.84
C GLY A 461 4.56 -7.22 -20.38
N VAL A 462 3.56 -7.15 -21.27
CA VAL A 462 2.18 -7.56 -20.97
C VAL A 462 2.04 -9.04 -21.30
N ARG A 463 2.34 -9.94 -20.35
CA ARG A 463 1.81 -11.31 -20.48
C ARG A 463 0.29 -11.21 -20.34
N PRO A 464 -0.51 -11.56 -21.37
CA PRO A 464 -1.93 -11.74 -21.16
C PRO A 464 -2.08 -12.82 -20.10
N CYS A 465 -2.77 -12.53 -18.99
CA CYS A 465 -3.33 -13.61 -18.20
C CYS A 465 -4.23 -14.39 -19.14
N ARG A 466 -3.84 -15.61 -19.51
CA ARG A 466 -4.72 -16.51 -20.26
C ARG A 466 -6.07 -16.53 -19.53
N PRO A 467 -7.20 -16.40 -20.23
CA PRO A 467 -8.50 -16.48 -19.58
C PRO A 467 -8.70 -17.91 -19.09
N LEU A 468 -8.38 -18.15 -17.82
CA LEU A 468 -8.71 -19.37 -17.11
C LEU A 468 -9.72 -18.98 -16.05
N LYS A 469 -11.01 -19.21 -16.39
CA LYS A 469 -12.24 -18.93 -15.65
C LYS A 469 -12.83 -17.52 -15.86
N ALA A 470 -14.18 -17.47 -15.90
CA ALA A 470 -14.93 -16.22 -15.86
C ALA A 470 -14.59 -15.46 -14.56
N THR A 471 -14.20 -14.19 -14.68
CA THR A 471 -13.86 -13.32 -13.54
C THR A 471 -15.07 -13.09 -12.65
N TRP A 472 -14.84 -12.76 -11.37
CA TRP A 472 -15.92 -12.39 -10.44
C TRP A 472 -16.85 -11.33 -11.04
N ASP A 473 -16.27 -10.28 -11.62
CA ASP A 473 -17.02 -9.18 -12.24
C ASP A 473 -17.82 -9.64 -13.46
N SER A 474 -17.30 -10.60 -14.23
CA SER A 474 -18.02 -11.18 -15.37
C SER A 474 -19.24 -11.99 -14.92
N LYS A 475 -19.10 -12.78 -13.85
CA LYS A 475 -20.20 -13.55 -13.25
C LYS A 475 -21.28 -12.64 -12.70
N ARG A 476 -20.89 -11.60 -11.95
CA ARG A 476 -21.81 -10.58 -11.42
C ARG A 476 -22.56 -9.86 -12.55
N ASN A 477 -21.87 -9.46 -13.61
CA ASN A 477 -22.49 -8.80 -14.75
C ASN A 477 -23.44 -9.72 -15.53
N SER A 478 -23.14 -11.03 -15.62
CA SER A 478 -24.07 -12.00 -16.22
C SER A 478 -25.30 -12.22 -15.35
N GLU A 479 -25.14 -12.33 -14.03
CA GLU A 479 -26.26 -12.50 -13.08
C GLU A 479 -27.16 -11.26 -13.04
N ALA A 480 -26.57 -10.05 -13.06
CA ALA A 480 -27.33 -8.80 -13.15
C ALA A 480 -28.09 -8.66 -14.48
N LYS A 481 -27.51 -9.11 -15.60
CA LYS A 481 -28.20 -9.15 -16.90
C LYS A 481 -29.34 -10.18 -16.93
N VAL A 482 -29.14 -11.35 -16.32
CA VAL A 482 -30.19 -12.37 -16.19
C VAL A 482 -31.31 -11.89 -15.26
N ALA A 483 -30.99 -11.20 -14.16
CA ALA A 483 -31.97 -10.60 -13.26
C ALA A 483 -32.80 -9.51 -13.98
N ASN A 484 -32.17 -8.66 -14.79
CA ASN A 484 -32.85 -7.63 -15.58
C ASN A 484 -33.71 -8.22 -16.73
N ASN A 485 -33.31 -9.33 -17.34
CA ASN A 485 -34.14 -10.01 -18.34
C ASN A 485 -35.32 -10.77 -17.69
N SER A 486 -35.11 -11.39 -16.52
CA SER A 486 -36.19 -12.08 -15.79
C SER A 486 -37.23 -11.14 -15.17
N SER A 487 -36.92 -9.86 -15.05
CA SER A 487 -37.86 -8.80 -14.65
C SER A 487 -38.56 -8.15 -15.85
N ALA A 488 -38.01 -8.25 -17.06
CA ALA A 488 -38.70 -7.85 -18.29
C ALA A 488 -39.78 -8.88 -18.70
N ASP A 489 -39.54 -10.18 -18.48
CA ASP A 489 -40.51 -11.25 -18.79
C ASP A 489 -41.68 -11.37 -17.78
N LYS A 490 -41.68 -10.57 -16.70
CA LYS A 490 -42.78 -10.52 -15.71
C LYS A 490 -43.74 -9.34 -15.86
N LEU A 491 -43.63 -8.57 -16.96
CA LEU A 491 -44.50 -7.42 -17.23
C LEU A 491 -45.51 -7.64 -18.38
N SER A 492 -45.72 -8.87 -18.85
CA SER A 492 -46.70 -9.18 -19.91
C SER A 492 -47.73 -10.27 -19.56
N GLU A 493 -47.99 -10.54 -18.29
CA GLU A 493 -49.14 -11.39 -17.90
C GLU A 493 -49.97 -10.73 -16.80
N GLY A 494 -51.13 -10.21 -17.19
CA GLY A 494 -52.17 -9.83 -16.24
C GLY A 494 -53.17 -8.79 -16.74
N LYS A 495 -54.21 -9.23 -17.46
CA LYS A 495 -55.63 -8.92 -17.16
C LYS A 495 -56.57 -9.42 -18.28
N GLY A 496 -57.53 -10.27 -17.92
CA GLY A 496 -58.68 -10.62 -18.76
C GLY A 496 -59.43 -11.85 -18.26
N VAL A 497 -60.37 -11.66 -17.34
CA VAL A 497 -61.36 -12.65 -16.88
C VAL A 497 -62.31 -13.02 -18.04
N PRO A 498 -62.79 -14.27 -18.19
CA PRO A 498 -63.76 -14.63 -19.22
C PRO A 498 -65.19 -14.63 -18.65
N ASP A 499 -66.11 -14.00 -19.38
CA ASP A 499 -67.53 -14.38 -19.32
C ASP A 499 -68.22 -14.01 -20.65
N GLY A 500 -69.16 -14.84 -21.09
CA GLY A 500 -70.13 -14.51 -22.15
C GLY A 500 -69.94 -15.18 -23.52
N SER A 501 -70.78 -16.18 -23.76
CA SER A 501 -71.21 -16.75 -25.05
C SER A 501 -71.70 -15.72 -26.08
N ASP A 502 -71.44 -15.94 -27.37
CA ASP A 502 -72.43 -16.36 -28.40
C ASP A 502 -71.99 -16.01 -29.84
N GLU A 503 -72.58 -16.73 -30.80
CA GLU A 503 -72.29 -16.92 -32.23
C GLU A 503 -71.88 -15.72 -33.14
N GLY A 504 -71.08 -16.03 -34.19
CA GLY A 504 -70.88 -15.12 -35.33
C GLY A 504 -70.02 -15.68 -36.49
N LYS A 505 -70.69 -16.17 -37.54
CA LYS A 505 -70.18 -16.78 -38.79
C LYS A 505 -69.35 -15.85 -39.73
N LYS A 506 -68.49 -16.51 -40.54
CA LYS A 506 -67.98 -16.17 -41.91
C LYS A 506 -66.93 -15.03 -41.98
N ARG A 507 -65.87 -15.06 -42.81
CA ARG A 507 -65.67 -15.69 -44.13
C ARG A 507 -64.16 -15.72 -44.49
N LYS A 508 -63.75 -16.76 -45.22
CA LYS A 508 -62.49 -16.90 -45.97
C LYS A 508 -62.33 -15.78 -47.01
N GLN A 509 -61.08 -15.38 -47.27
CA GLN A 509 -60.61 -15.14 -48.63
C GLN A 509 -59.11 -15.51 -48.72
N ILE A 510 -58.86 -16.61 -49.42
CA ILE A 510 -57.59 -16.99 -50.04
C ILE A 510 -57.82 -16.71 -51.53
N ASP A 511 -56.86 -16.08 -52.18
CA ASP A 511 -56.26 -16.49 -53.46
C ASP A 511 -55.31 -15.34 -53.88
N ASP A 512 -54.00 -15.57 -53.94
CA ASP A 512 -53.22 -16.28 -54.97
C ASP A 512 -52.96 -15.38 -56.18
N ASP A 513 -51.68 -15.15 -56.47
CA ASP A 513 -51.18 -14.81 -57.80
C ASP A 513 -49.64 -14.92 -57.77
N THR A 514 -49.17 -16.14 -58.05
CA THR A 514 -47.84 -16.40 -58.59
C THR A 514 -48.01 -17.30 -59.81
N GLU A 515 -47.69 -16.78 -60.99
CA GLU A 515 -47.37 -17.57 -62.18
C GLU A 515 -46.16 -16.90 -62.85
N ILE A 516 -45.02 -17.62 -62.89
CA ILE A 516 -44.23 -18.11 -64.04
C ILE A 516 -43.20 -19.06 -63.37
N THR A 517 -43.12 -20.39 -63.55
CA THR A 517 -43.33 -21.31 -64.68
C THR A 517 -43.48 -22.73 -64.14
#